data_AF-A0A954LEF8-F1
#
_entry.id   AF-A0A954LEF8-F1
#
_cell.length_a   1.000
_cell.length_b   1.000
_cell.length_c   1.000
_cell.angle_alpha   90.00
_cell.angle_beta   90.00
_cell.angle_gamma   90.00
#
_symmetry.space_group_name_H-M   'P 1'
#
loop_
_entity.id
_entity.type
_entity.pdbx_description
1 polymer ?
#
loop_
_entity_poly.entity_id
_entity_poly.type
_entity_poly.pdbx_seq_one_letter_code
_entity_poly.pdbx_strand_id
1 'polypeptide(L)'
;MRKADPPDGTVYQSEGGTDAPRQDLLDQILHLTQQNVSLSDSDKATVQNLRQAALELGDVPFSRDPVLSSLVASLLKPFGLLSPSQFAQMSASVTSTIYDDAAARERAGRVWEALRRSVRHAE
;
A
#
# COMPACT_ATOMS: atom_id res chain seq x y z
N MET A 1 30.25 5.36 -46.64
CA MET A 1 29.25 6.40 -46.25
C MET A 1 27.91 5.94 -46.82
N ARG A 2 26.80 5.70 -46.11
CA ARG A 2 26.21 6.22 -44.85
C ARG A 2 25.53 5.01 -44.13
N LYS A 3 25.80 4.73 -42.85
CA LYS A 3 24.98 5.07 -41.66
C LYS A 3 23.48 5.27 -41.91
N ALA A 4 22.63 4.40 -41.37
CA ALA A 4 21.63 4.69 -40.31
C ALA A 4 20.62 3.52 -40.13
N ASP A 5 20.82 2.72 -39.09
CA ASP A 5 19.73 2.38 -38.14
C ASP A 5 19.40 3.66 -37.35
N PRO A 6 18.21 3.93 -36.74
CA PRO A 6 17.20 3.00 -36.20
C PRO A 6 15.75 3.56 -36.37
N PRO A 7 14.71 3.23 -35.54
CA PRO A 7 14.56 2.11 -34.62
C PRO A 7 13.34 1.22 -34.93
N ASP A 8 13.44 0.00 -34.42
CA ASP A 8 12.31 -0.85 -34.06
C ASP A 8 11.25 0.01 -33.37
N GLY A 9 10.14 0.23 -34.07
CA GLY A 9 8.93 0.81 -33.53
C GLY A 9 8.28 -0.20 -32.61
N THR A 10 8.94 -0.53 -31.49
CA THR A 10 8.25 -1.08 -30.34
C THR A 10 7.34 0.03 -29.85
N VAL A 11 6.11 0.04 -30.38
CA VAL A 11 5.02 0.76 -29.77
C VAL A 11 4.88 0.11 -28.40
N TYR A 12 5.43 0.75 -27.37
CA TYR A 12 5.03 0.51 -25.98
C TYR A 12 3.59 0.99 -25.85
N GLN A 13 2.66 0.24 -26.46
CA GLN A 13 1.24 0.33 -26.20
C GLN A 13 1.09 -0.09 -24.74
N SER A 14 1.11 0.92 -23.88
CA SER A 14 0.87 0.82 -22.45
C SER A 14 -0.64 0.63 -22.22
N GLU A 15 -1.24 -0.34 -22.91
CA GLU A 15 -2.60 -0.79 -22.72
C GLU A 15 -2.59 -1.93 -21.69
N GLY A 16 -2.33 -1.56 -20.44
CA GLY A 16 -2.34 -2.45 -19.27
C GLY A 16 -2.10 -1.71 -17.95
N GLY A 17 -2.07 -0.38 -17.99
CA GLY A 17 -1.69 0.45 -16.86
C GLY A 17 -2.88 0.79 -15.96
N THR A 18 -3.27 -0.10 -15.05
CA THR A 18 -3.88 0.35 -13.78
C THR A 18 -3.81 -0.63 -12.61
N ASP A 19 -3.49 -1.92 -12.82
CA ASP A 19 -3.51 -2.90 -11.71
C ASP A 19 -2.13 -3.34 -11.18
N ALA A 20 -1.08 -3.27 -11.99
CA ALA A 20 0.29 -3.59 -11.55
C ALA A 20 0.73 -2.78 -10.30
N PRO A 21 0.59 -1.44 -10.25
CA PRO A 21 1.01 -0.69 -9.06
C PRO A 21 0.13 -0.96 -7.83
N ARG A 22 -1.09 -1.50 -7.99
CA ARG A 22 -2.01 -1.80 -6.88
C ARG A 22 -1.69 -3.14 -6.23
N GLN A 23 -1.43 -4.16 -7.04
CA GLN A 23 -0.99 -5.48 -6.57
C GLN A 23 0.37 -5.36 -5.88
N ASP A 24 1.32 -4.60 -6.45
CA ASP A 24 2.61 -4.31 -5.81
C ASP A 24 2.43 -3.64 -4.44
N LEU A 25 1.54 -2.65 -4.32
CA LEU A 25 1.23 -2.00 -3.04
C LEU A 25 0.66 -2.98 -2.02
N LEU A 26 -0.25 -3.87 -2.43
CA LEU A 26 -0.81 -4.92 -1.58
C LEU A 26 0.24 -5.93 -1.12
N ASP A 27 1.10 -6.39 -2.03
CA ASP A 27 2.18 -7.31 -1.70
C ASP A 27 3.21 -6.64 -0.77
N GLN A 28 3.46 -5.35 -0.95
CA GLN A 28 4.31 -4.57 -0.06
C GLN A 28 3.68 -4.43 1.33
N ILE A 29 2.37 -4.20 1.44
CA ILE A 29 1.63 -4.24 2.73
C ILE A 29 1.84 -5.58 3.42
N LEU A 30 1.65 -6.67 2.68
CA LEU A 30 1.74 -8.02 3.22
C LEU A 30 3.16 -8.38 3.62
N HIS A 31 4.15 -7.98 2.82
CA HIS A 31 5.56 -8.21 3.10
C HIS A 31 6.00 -7.49 4.38
N LEU A 32 5.65 -6.21 4.52
CA LEU A 32 6.00 -5.37 5.66
C LEU A 32 5.36 -5.80 6.98
N THR A 33 4.23 -6.49 6.91
CA THR A 33 3.45 -6.89 8.10
C THR A 33 3.68 -8.33 8.53
N GLN A 34 4.18 -9.19 7.63
CA GLN A 34 4.44 -10.61 7.92
C GLN A 34 5.88 -10.92 8.36
N GLN A 35 6.83 -10.01 8.17
CA GLN A 35 8.25 -10.34 8.33
C GLN A 35 8.98 -9.54 9.42
N ASN A 36 9.51 -10.26 10.42
CA ASN A 36 10.65 -9.85 11.26
C ASN A 36 11.97 -9.85 10.44
N VAL A 37 11.96 -9.29 9.24
CA VAL A 37 13.13 -9.22 8.36
C VAL A 37 13.79 -7.86 8.53
N SER A 38 15.09 -7.77 8.26
CA SER A 38 15.86 -6.52 8.28
C SER A 38 15.21 -5.50 7.33
N LEU A 39 14.30 -4.70 7.88
CA LEU A 39 13.55 -3.67 7.18
C LEU A 39 14.50 -2.55 6.75
N SER A 40 14.36 -2.05 5.53
CA SER A 40 14.99 -0.79 5.13
C SER A 40 14.46 0.36 6.01
N ASP A 41 15.16 1.50 6.07
CA ASP A 41 14.67 2.61 6.91
C ASP A 41 13.31 3.17 6.44
N SER A 42 12.99 3.05 5.15
CA SER A 42 11.66 3.39 4.60
C SER A 42 10.58 2.42 5.08
N ASP A 43 10.91 1.13 5.17
CA ASP A 43 10.02 0.10 5.65
C ASP A 43 9.74 0.26 7.15
N LYS A 44 10.77 0.60 7.94
CA LYS A 44 10.61 0.89 9.38
C LYS A 44 9.67 2.08 9.62
N ALA A 45 9.85 3.17 8.86
CA ALA A 45 8.97 4.34 8.95
C ALA A 45 7.52 3.99 8.60
N THR A 46 7.34 3.15 7.58
CA THR A 46 6.03 2.65 7.16
C THR A 46 5.38 1.78 8.24
N VAL A 47 6.12 0.84 8.83
CA VAL A 47 5.64 0.01 9.93
C VAL A 47 5.29 0.84 11.16
N GLN A 48 6.08 1.87 11.49
CA GLN A 48 5.74 2.81 12.56
C GLN A 48 4.45 3.57 12.25
N ASN A 49 4.26 4.08 11.03
CA ASN A 49 3.00 4.73 10.62
C ASN A 49 1.80 3.79 10.73
N LEU A 50 1.95 2.53 10.33
CA LEU A 50 0.89 1.51 10.44
C LEU A 50 0.56 1.19 11.90
N ARG A 51 1.56 1.09 12.78
CA ARG A 51 1.36 0.91 14.22
C ARG A 51 0.68 2.12 14.85
N GLN A 52 1.07 3.34 14.44
CA GLN A 52 0.43 4.56 14.90
C GLN A 52 -1.05 4.60 14.50
N ALA A 53 -1.38 4.26 13.25
CA ALA A 53 -2.78 4.12 12.81
C ALA A 53 -3.53 3.05 13.61
N ALA A 54 -2.86 1.94 13.96
CA ALA A 54 -3.45 0.89 14.79
C ALA A 54 -3.70 1.34 16.24
N LEU A 55 -2.82 2.16 16.81
CA LEU A 55 -3.02 2.78 18.13
C LEU A 55 -4.19 3.78 18.11
N GLU A 56 -4.26 4.63 17.07
CA GLU A 56 -5.30 5.66 16.94
C GLU A 56 -6.70 5.07 16.73
N LEU A 57 -6.79 4.00 15.93
CA LEU A 57 -8.06 3.33 15.65
C LEU A 57 -8.39 2.21 16.66
N GLY A 58 -7.43 1.79 17.49
CA GLY A 58 -7.62 0.91 18.63
C GLY A 58 -8.47 -0.34 18.37
N ASP A 59 -9.70 -0.31 18.88
CA ASP A 59 -10.65 -1.44 18.83
C ASP A 59 -11.61 -1.45 17.64
N VAL A 60 -11.45 -0.53 16.70
CA VAL A 60 -12.29 -0.47 15.51
C VAL A 60 -12.13 -1.76 14.69
N PRO A 61 -13.24 -2.45 14.36
CA PRO A 61 -13.20 -3.65 13.52
C PRO A 61 -12.74 -3.31 12.10
N PHE A 62 -12.18 -4.28 11.39
CA PHE A 62 -11.74 -4.06 10.01
C PHE A 62 -12.89 -3.58 9.13
N SER A 63 -12.74 -2.39 8.56
CA SER A 63 -13.72 -1.72 7.70
C SER A 63 -13.01 -0.96 6.56
N ARG A 64 -13.76 -0.60 5.51
CA ARG A 64 -13.24 0.23 4.42
C ARG A 64 -12.73 1.57 4.96
N ASP A 65 -13.58 2.20 5.76
CA ASP A 65 -13.29 3.43 6.50
C ASP A 65 -13.71 3.22 7.96
N PRO A 66 -12.88 3.63 8.95
CA PRO A 66 -11.61 4.33 8.80
C PRO A 66 -10.39 3.42 8.61
N VAL A 67 -10.51 2.09 8.79
CA VAL A 67 -9.35 1.19 8.93
C VAL A 67 -8.53 1.08 7.65
N LEU A 68 -9.12 0.59 6.57
CA LEU A 68 -8.36 0.34 5.34
C LEU A 68 -7.82 1.64 4.73
N SER A 69 -8.61 2.72 4.74
CA SER A 69 -8.13 4.05 4.33
C SER A 69 -6.93 4.55 5.13
N SER A 70 -6.90 4.37 6.45
CA SER A 70 -5.76 4.75 7.28
C SER A 70 -4.53 3.89 7.03
N LEU A 71 -4.71 2.59 6.77
CA LEU A 71 -3.62 1.69 6.37
C LEU A 71 -3.01 2.17 5.05
N VAL A 72 -3.84 2.37 4.02
CA VAL A 72 -3.44 2.87 2.69
C VAL A 72 -2.73 4.21 2.81
N ALA A 73 -3.31 5.19 3.52
CA ALA A 73 -2.69 6.49 3.70
C ALA A 73 -1.32 6.40 4.37
N SER A 74 -1.16 5.52 5.36
CA SER A 74 0.11 5.32 6.09
C SER A 74 1.23 4.78 5.19
N LEU A 75 0.88 3.98 4.19
CA LEU A 75 1.82 3.44 3.19
C LEU A 75 2.17 4.46 2.12
N LEU A 76 1.23 5.34 1.78
CA LEU A 76 1.43 6.36 0.77
C LEU A 76 2.23 7.56 1.29
N LYS A 77 2.28 7.79 2.61
CA LYS A 77 3.07 8.87 3.27
C LYS A 77 4.54 8.97 2.80
N PRO A 78 5.33 7.87 2.74
CA PRO A 78 6.72 7.94 2.26
C PRO A 78 6.86 8.32 0.78
N PHE A 79 5.81 8.19 -0.03
CA PHE A 79 5.81 8.61 -1.45
C PHE A 79 5.60 10.14 -1.60
N GLY A 80 6.19 10.93 -0.70
CA GLY A 80 5.91 12.34 -0.38
C GLY A 80 6.08 13.40 -1.48
N LEU A 81 6.06 13.01 -2.75
CA LEU A 81 6.04 13.89 -3.92
C LEU A 81 4.63 14.10 -4.50
N LEU A 82 3.59 13.51 -3.92
CA LEU A 82 2.21 13.66 -4.39
C LEU A 82 1.56 14.93 -3.85
N SER A 83 0.86 15.64 -4.73
CA SER A 83 -0.02 16.74 -4.29
C SER A 83 -1.15 16.21 -3.40
N PRO A 84 -1.71 16.99 -2.46
CA PRO A 84 -2.77 16.53 -1.56
C PRO A 84 -3.97 15.91 -2.28
N SER A 85 -4.38 16.48 -3.41
CA SER A 85 -5.46 15.96 -4.24
C SER A 85 -5.14 14.61 -4.89
N GLN A 86 -3.90 14.43 -5.36
CA GLN A 86 -3.44 13.17 -5.97
C GLN A 86 -3.33 12.08 -4.90
N PHE A 87 -2.79 12.42 -3.73
CA PHE A 87 -2.73 11.53 -2.59
C PHE A 87 -4.13 11.05 -2.18
N ALA A 88 -5.09 11.97 -2.05
CA ALA A 88 -6.46 11.64 -1.70
C ALA A 88 -7.13 10.72 -2.75
N GLN A 89 -6.97 11.03 -4.04
CA GLN A 89 -7.51 10.20 -5.12
C GLN A 89 -6.87 8.82 -5.16
N MET A 90 -5.54 8.73 -5.02
CA MET A 90 -4.83 7.47 -5.05
C MET A 90 -5.16 6.62 -3.83
N SER A 91 -5.20 7.22 -2.64
CA SER A 91 -5.63 6.56 -1.41
C SER A 91 -7.05 6.00 -1.55
N ALA A 92 -8.00 6.82 -1.98
CA ALA A 92 -9.40 6.39 -2.17
C ALA A 92 -9.52 5.28 -3.23
N SER A 93 -8.77 5.38 -4.33
CA SER A 93 -8.77 4.37 -5.40
C SER A 93 -8.22 3.03 -4.93
N VAL A 94 -7.09 3.05 -4.22
CA VAL A 94 -6.46 1.84 -3.65
C VAL A 94 -7.35 1.23 -2.58
N THR A 95 -7.88 2.03 -1.65
CA THR A 95 -8.84 1.54 -0.63
C THR A 95 -10.03 0.84 -1.27
N SER A 96 -10.65 1.46 -2.28
CA SER A 96 -11.82 0.89 -2.96
C SER A 96 -11.48 -0.44 -3.61
N THR A 97 -10.38 -0.48 -4.35
CA THR A 97 -9.91 -1.69 -5.05
C THR A 97 -9.66 -2.84 -4.06
N ILE A 98 -8.96 -2.57 -2.96
CA ILE A 98 -8.67 -3.59 -1.93
C ILE A 98 -9.95 -4.08 -1.26
N TYR A 99 -10.92 -3.19 -1.01
CA TYR A 99 -12.15 -3.56 -0.33
C TYR A 99 -13.11 -4.36 -1.21
N ASP A 100 -13.13 -4.08 -2.52
CA ASP A 100 -13.98 -4.74 -3.49
C ASP A 100 -13.45 -6.13 -3.88
N ASP A 101 -12.13 -6.35 -3.83
CA ASP A 101 -11.51 -7.67 -3.98
C ASP A 101 -11.60 -8.48 -2.67
N ALA A 102 -12.35 -9.60 -2.68
CA ALA A 102 -12.55 -10.42 -1.49
C ALA A 102 -11.24 -11.00 -0.92
N ALA A 103 -10.31 -11.43 -1.76
CA ALA A 103 -9.04 -12.02 -1.32
C ALA A 103 -8.09 -10.93 -0.79
N ALA A 104 -8.06 -9.75 -1.40
CA ALA A 104 -7.31 -8.61 -0.87
C ALA A 104 -7.90 -8.12 0.47
N ARG A 105 -9.23 -8.06 0.57
CA ARG A 105 -9.95 -7.69 1.79
C ARG A 105 -9.66 -8.63 2.95
N GLU A 106 -9.72 -9.94 2.74
CA GLU A 106 -9.36 -10.93 3.77
C GLU A 106 -7.91 -10.78 4.22
N ARG A 107 -6.99 -10.59 3.28
CA ARG A 107 -5.57 -10.37 3.56
C ARG A 107 -5.34 -9.10 4.39
N ALA A 108 -5.94 -7.99 3.99
CA ALA A 108 -5.89 -6.73 4.72
C ALA A 108 -6.50 -6.84 6.14
N GLY A 109 -7.59 -7.59 6.30
CA GLY A 109 -8.17 -7.90 7.60
C GLY A 109 -7.21 -8.67 8.51
N ARG A 110 -6.49 -9.67 7.99
CA ARG A 110 -5.47 -10.40 8.77
C ARG A 110 -4.31 -9.51 9.20
N VAL A 111 -3.88 -8.61 8.32
CA VAL A 111 -2.85 -7.59 8.61
C VAL A 111 -3.31 -6.67 9.73
N TRP A 112 -4.54 -6.17 9.66
CA TRP A 112 -5.11 -5.33 10.70
C TRP A 112 -5.13 -6.02 12.07
N GLU A 113 -5.59 -7.27 12.13
CA GLU A 113 -5.61 -8.05 13.37
C GLU A 113 -4.20 -8.37 13.89
N ALA A 114 -3.21 -8.56 13.02
CA ALA A 114 -1.82 -8.69 13.42
C ALA A 114 -1.26 -7.38 14.01
N LEU A 115 -1.54 -6.25 13.37
CA LEU A 115 -1.16 -4.91 13.85
C LEU A 115 -1.78 -4.61 15.21
N ARG A 116 -3.10 -4.82 15.37
CA ARG A 116 -3.81 -4.65 16.65
C ARG A 116 -3.20 -5.47 17.78
N ARG A 117 -2.87 -6.73 17.52
CA ARG A 117 -2.17 -7.57 18.51
C ARG A 117 -0.79 -7.02 18.85
N SER A 118 -0.03 -6.58 17.85
CA SER A 118 1.32 -6.06 18.07
C SER A 118 1.37 -4.81 18.95
N VAL A 119 0.37 -3.93 18.84
CA VAL A 119 0.32 -2.69 19.65
C VAL A 119 -0.21 -2.95 21.07
N ARG A 120 -1.16 -3.88 21.25
CA ARG A 120 -1.64 -4.27 22.60
C ARG A 120 -0.58 -4.97 23.46
N HIS A 121 0.42 -5.59 22.85
CA HIS A 121 1.53 -6.23 23.57
C HIS A 121 2.72 -5.29 23.81
N ALA A 122 2.67 -4.06 23.28
CA ALA A 122 3.71 -3.06 23.47
C ALA A 122 3.44 -2.10 24.66
N GLU A 123 2.24 -2.18 25.24
CA GLU A 123 1.85 -1.56 26.53
C GLU A 123 2.07 -2.53 27.69
#